data_AF-A0A7Z0EEV1-F1
#
_entry.id   AF-A0A7Z0EEV1-F1
#
_cell.length_a   1.000
_cell.length_b   1.000
_cell.length_c   1.000
_cell.angle_alpha   90.00
_cell.angle_beta   90.00
_cell.angle_gamma   90.00
#
_symmetry.space_group_name_H-M   'P 1'
#
loop_
_entity.id
_entity.type
_entity.pdbx_description
1 polymer ?
#
loop_
_entity_poly.entity_id
_entity_poly.type
_entity_poly.pdbx_seq_one_letter_code
_entity_poly.pdbx_strand_id
1 'polypeptide(L)'
;MTEAVTRAEAVTPAEATAAEAQRKIVNRLKRAQGQLAAVIGAVERGGDCRAVVTQLSAVSGAIDRAGFAIIASAMRDCLADPVAGDHAEPTAKLTVDELEKLFLSLA
;
A
#
# COMPACT_ATOMS: atom_id res chain seq x y z
N MET A 1 -47.57 10.21 2.49
CA MET A 1 -46.71 9.66 3.55
C MET A 1 -46.27 8.31 3.05
N THR A 2 -45.10 8.12 2.43
CA THR A 2 -43.75 8.40 2.92
C THR A 2 -42.81 8.54 1.72
N GLU A 3 -42.11 9.67 1.60
CA GLU A 3 -41.03 9.85 0.61
C GLU A 3 -39.71 9.25 1.13
N ALA A 4 -39.02 8.62 0.19
CA ALA A 4 -37.70 8.05 0.34
C ALA A 4 -36.65 9.12 0.69
N VAL A 5 -35.81 8.82 1.67
CA VAL A 5 -34.56 9.57 1.92
C VAL A 5 -33.40 8.66 1.55
N THR A 6 -33.04 8.63 0.26
CA THR A 6 -31.72 8.18 -0.18
C THR A 6 -30.75 9.34 0.00
N ARG A 7 -30.04 9.36 1.13
CA ARG A 7 -28.92 10.27 1.35
C ARG A 7 -27.69 9.69 0.65
N ALA A 8 -27.35 10.25 -0.51
CA ALA A 8 -26.02 10.12 -1.09
C ALA A 8 -25.03 10.87 -0.19
N GLU A 9 -24.15 10.16 0.50
CA GLU A 9 -23.03 10.78 1.22
C GLU A 9 -22.04 11.37 0.21
N ALA A 10 -21.79 12.67 0.36
CA ALA A 10 -20.79 13.38 -0.42
C ALA A 10 -19.39 12.92 0.02
N VAL A 11 -18.64 12.30 -0.88
CA VAL A 11 -17.23 11.95 -0.68
C VAL A 11 -16.45 13.21 -0.34
N THR A 12 -15.76 13.20 0.80
CA THR A 12 -14.92 14.33 1.21
C THR A 12 -13.64 14.39 0.36
N PRO A 13 -13.01 15.57 0.19
CA PRO A 13 -11.75 15.71 -0.55
C PRO A 13 -10.64 14.78 -0.03
N ALA A 14 -10.61 14.52 1.28
CA ALA A 14 -9.65 13.62 1.92
C ALA A 14 -9.82 12.17 1.43
N GLU A 15 -11.05 11.65 1.41
CA GLU A 15 -11.37 10.29 0.94
C GLU A 15 -11.04 10.09 -0.55
N ALA A 16 -11.29 11.11 -1.38
CA ALA A 16 -10.92 11.07 -2.80
C ALA A 16 -9.39 10.91 -2.99
N THR A 17 -8.59 11.63 -2.19
CA THR A 17 -7.12 11.51 -2.25
C THR A 17 -6.60 10.17 -1.73
N ALA A 18 -7.24 9.61 -0.70
CA ALA A 18 -6.91 8.27 -0.19
C ALA A 18 -7.21 7.19 -1.24
N ALA A 19 -8.37 7.28 -1.91
CA ALA A 19 -8.72 6.37 -2.99
C ALA A 19 -7.76 6.46 -4.18
N GLU A 20 -7.25 7.66 -4.51
CA GLU A 20 -6.20 7.82 -5.52
C GLU A 20 -4.87 7.19 -5.12
N ALA A 21 -4.44 7.38 -3.87
CA ALA A 21 -3.23 6.75 -3.34
C ALA A 21 -3.34 5.22 -3.39
N GLN A 22 -4.49 4.66 -2.98
CA GLN A 22 -4.77 3.23 -3.05
C GLN A 22 -4.72 2.71 -4.48
N ARG A 23 -5.35 3.41 -5.45
CA ARG A 23 -5.28 3.05 -6.87
C ARG A 23 -3.83 3.03 -7.38
N LYS A 24 -3.01 4.01 -6.99
CA LYS A 24 -1.59 4.08 -7.38
C LYS A 24 -0.79 2.90 -6.81
N ILE A 25 -1.03 2.52 -5.56
CA ILE A 25 -0.40 1.36 -4.90
C ILE A 25 -0.77 0.07 -5.65
N VAL A 26 -2.06 -0.18 -5.89
CA VAL A 26 -2.54 -1.36 -6.62
C VAL A 26 -1.91 -1.45 -8.01
N ASN A 27 -1.81 -0.33 -8.73
CA ASN A 27 -1.18 -0.31 -10.05
C ASN A 27 0.33 -0.60 -10.01
N ARG A 28 1.03 -0.28 -8.92
CA ARG A 28 2.43 -0.68 -8.73
C ARG A 28 2.54 -2.17 -8.47
N LEU A 29 1.71 -2.72 -7.58
CA LEU A 29 1.69 -4.14 -7.28
C LEU A 29 1.36 -5.00 -8.50
N LYS A 30 0.36 -4.61 -9.31
CA LYS A 30 0.05 -5.29 -10.58
C LYS A 30 1.22 -5.30 -11.57
N ARG A 31 2.01 -4.23 -11.60
CA ARG A 31 3.24 -4.20 -12.43
C ARG A 31 4.31 -5.13 -11.89
N ALA A 32 4.56 -5.10 -10.59
CA ALA A 32 5.50 -6.02 -9.93
C ALA A 32 5.10 -7.49 -10.16
N GLN A 33 3.81 -7.81 -10.11
CA GLN A 33 3.28 -9.14 -10.44
C GLN A 33 3.65 -9.57 -11.87
N GLY A 34 3.45 -8.69 -12.87
CA GLY A 34 3.82 -8.99 -14.26
C GLY A 34 5.33 -9.16 -14.45
N GLN A 35 6.13 -8.36 -13.76
CA GLN A 35 7.59 -8.50 -13.78
C GLN A 35 8.05 -9.81 -13.13
N LEU A 36 7.44 -10.21 -12.01
CA LEU A 36 7.73 -11.48 -11.35
C LEU A 36 7.35 -12.67 -12.24
N ALA A 37 6.21 -12.60 -12.93
CA ALA A 37 5.83 -13.63 -13.90
C ALA A 37 6.86 -13.76 -15.03
N ALA A 38 7.43 -12.64 -15.51
CA ALA A 38 8.50 -12.67 -16.50
C ALA A 38 9.79 -13.30 -15.96
N VAL A 39 10.17 -13.01 -14.71
CA VAL A 39 11.32 -13.63 -14.02
C VAL A 39 11.14 -15.14 -13.89
N ILE A 40 9.97 -15.59 -13.43
CA ILE A 40 9.63 -17.01 -13.30
C ILE A 40 9.82 -17.70 -14.66
N GLY A 41 9.22 -17.14 -15.72
CA GLY A 41 9.39 -17.70 -17.06
C GLY A 41 10.85 -17.69 -17.55
N ALA A 42 11.65 -16.69 -17.19
CA ALA A 42 13.07 -16.67 -17.52
C ALA A 42 13.84 -17.80 -16.84
N VAL A 43 13.53 -18.09 -15.57
CA VAL A 43 14.13 -19.21 -14.82
C VAL A 43 13.71 -20.56 -15.42
N GLU A 44 12.42 -20.75 -15.70
CA GLU A 44 11.89 -22.00 -16.28
C GLU A 44 12.51 -22.34 -17.64
N ARG A 45 12.86 -21.31 -18.43
CA ARG A 45 13.53 -21.47 -19.73
C ARG A 45 15.05 -21.61 -19.62
N GLY A 46 15.61 -21.67 -18.41
CA GLY A 46 17.07 -21.73 -18.21
C GLY A 46 17.79 -20.45 -18.64
N GLY A 47 17.17 -19.29 -18.43
CA GLY A 47 17.72 -17.99 -18.81
C GLY A 47 19.02 -17.64 -18.09
N ASP A 48 19.76 -16.67 -18.65
CA ASP A 48 21.03 -16.22 -18.09
C ASP A 48 20.89 -15.73 -16.64
N CYS A 49 21.76 -16.25 -15.76
CA CYS A 49 21.73 -15.96 -14.32
C CYS A 49 21.84 -14.46 -14.04
N ARG A 50 22.70 -13.73 -14.75
CA ARG A 50 22.88 -12.29 -14.53
C ARG A 50 21.63 -11.51 -14.93
N ALA A 51 21.02 -11.85 -16.04
CA ALA A 51 19.77 -11.26 -16.49
C ALA A 51 18.62 -11.53 -15.51
N VAL A 52 18.48 -12.77 -15.03
CA VAL A 52 17.46 -13.14 -14.03
C VAL A 52 17.65 -12.35 -12.74
N VAL A 53 18.86 -12.28 -12.19
CA VAL A 53 19.15 -11.53 -10.96
C VAL A 53 18.87 -10.04 -11.14
N THR A 54 19.20 -9.47 -12.30
CA THR A 54 18.91 -8.06 -12.61
C THR A 54 17.40 -7.81 -12.63
N GLN A 55 16.62 -8.68 -13.28
CA GLN A 55 15.16 -8.56 -13.31
C GLN A 55 14.56 -8.73 -11.91
N LEU A 56 15.06 -9.68 -11.11
CA LEU A 56 14.62 -9.90 -9.74
C LEU A 56 14.88 -8.67 -8.86
N SER A 57 16.03 -8.01 -8.99
CA SER A 57 16.32 -6.76 -8.28
C SER A 57 15.35 -5.64 -8.63
N ALA A 58 14.91 -5.58 -9.89
CA ALA A 58 13.92 -4.60 -10.34
C ALA A 58 12.52 -4.90 -9.76
N VAL A 59 12.16 -6.18 -9.61
CA VAL A 59 10.93 -6.61 -8.93
C VAL A 59 10.97 -6.20 -7.46
N SER A 60 12.07 -6.51 -6.74
CA SER A 60 12.24 -6.14 -5.34
C SER A 60 12.05 -4.64 -5.15
N GLY A 61 12.78 -3.81 -5.89
CA GLY A 61 12.65 -2.35 -5.78
C GLY A 61 11.27 -1.80 -6.19
N ALA A 62 10.48 -2.54 -6.98
CA ALA A 62 9.08 -2.18 -7.24
C ALA A 62 8.15 -2.50 -6.06
N ILE A 63 8.40 -3.63 -5.38
CA ILE A 63 7.70 -4.04 -4.16
C ILE A 63 8.03 -3.08 -3.02
N ASP A 64 9.30 -2.74 -2.81
CA ASP A 64 9.74 -1.85 -1.73
C ASP A 64 9.07 -0.48 -1.85
N ARG A 65 9.03 0.09 -3.07
CA ARG A 65 8.33 1.36 -3.35
C ARG A 65 6.81 1.28 -3.15
N ALA A 66 6.20 0.10 -3.29
CA ALA A 66 4.80 -0.09 -2.96
C ALA A 66 4.61 -0.22 -1.43
N GLY A 67 5.49 -0.96 -0.75
CA GLY A 67 5.53 -1.09 0.71
C GLY A 67 5.68 0.25 1.41
N PHE A 68 6.65 1.07 1.01
CA PHE A 68 6.83 2.42 1.56
C PHE A 68 5.59 3.31 1.38
N ALA A 69 4.90 3.20 0.24
CA ALA A 69 3.68 3.98 0.00
C ALA A 69 2.51 3.52 0.90
N ILE A 70 2.41 2.22 1.20
CA ILE A 70 1.41 1.66 2.13
C ILE A 70 1.69 2.16 3.55
N ILE A 71 2.94 2.02 4.02
CA ILE A 71 3.35 2.45 5.35
C ILE A 71 3.15 3.96 5.52
N ALA A 72 3.58 4.77 4.55
CA ALA A 72 3.37 6.23 4.58
C ALA A 72 1.88 6.62 4.56
N SER A 73 1.00 5.79 3.99
CA SER A 73 -0.45 6.00 4.11
C SER A 73 -0.95 5.67 5.52
N ALA A 74 -0.56 4.51 6.06
CA ALA A 74 -0.94 4.11 7.41
C ALA A 74 -0.46 5.10 8.48
N MET A 75 0.77 5.64 8.34
CA MET A 75 1.30 6.68 9.21
C MET A 75 0.45 7.96 9.16
N ARG A 76 0.02 8.40 7.98
CA ARG A 76 -0.87 9.57 7.85
C ARG A 76 -2.19 9.33 8.54
N ASP A 77 -2.79 8.15 8.38
CA ASP A 77 -4.07 7.81 9.00
C ASP A 77 -3.94 7.71 10.53
N CYS A 78 -2.81 7.22 11.05
CA CYS A 78 -2.56 7.13 12.49
C CYS A 78 -2.20 8.48 13.14
N LEU A 79 -1.49 9.36 12.42
CA LEU A 79 -1.04 10.67 12.92
C LEU A 79 -2.06 11.80 12.69
N ALA A 80 -3.01 11.64 11.77
CA ALA A 80 -4.03 12.63 11.45
C ALA A 80 -5.16 12.74 12.49
N ASP A 81 -5.06 12.04 13.62
CA ASP A 81 -6.10 11.97 14.64
C ASP A 81 -5.70 12.64 15.98
N PRO A 82 -5.60 13.99 16.06
CA PRO A 82 -5.32 14.70 17.31
C PRO A 82 -6.57 15.06 18.14
N VAL A 83 -7.77 14.51 17.85
CA VAL A 83 -9.04 14.96 18.48
C VAL A 83 -9.83 13.84 19.19
N ALA A 84 -9.19 12.74 19.57
CA ALA A 84 -9.82 11.77 20.46
C ALA A 84 -9.23 11.91 21.87
N GLY A 85 -9.77 12.86 22.64
CA GLY A 85 -9.41 13.04 24.05
C GLY A 85 -9.68 11.78 24.86
N ASP A 86 -8.72 11.39 25.70
CA ASP A 86 -8.67 10.46 26.85
C ASP A 86 -9.53 9.17 26.90
N HIS A 87 -10.40 8.88 25.93
CA HIS A 87 -11.35 7.76 25.96
C HIS A 87 -11.59 7.13 24.57
N ALA A 88 -10.60 7.17 23.67
CA ALA A 88 -10.63 6.29 22.50
C ALA A 88 -10.12 4.90 22.88
N GLU A 89 -11.04 3.94 22.95
CA GLU A 89 -10.75 2.50 22.90
C GLU A 89 -9.68 2.22 21.81
N PRO A 90 -8.67 1.36 22.08
CA PRO A 90 -7.56 1.06 21.17
C PRO A 90 -8.06 0.20 20.01
N THR A 91 -8.85 0.80 19.13
CA THR A 91 -9.31 0.18 17.90
C THR A 91 -8.20 0.29 16.86
N ALA A 92 -7.36 -0.74 16.80
CA ALA A 92 -6.60 -1.15 15.62
C ALA A 92 -5.78 -0.06 14.89
N LYS A 93 -5.25 0.95 15.59
CA LYS A 93 -4.26 1.88 15.01
C LYS A 93 -2.89 1.22 15.10
N LEU A 94 -2.22 1.04 13.95
CA LEU A 94 -0.81 0.60 13.93
C LEU A 94 -0.01 1.57 14.79
N THR A 95 0.78 1.03 15.72
CA THR A 95 1.67 1.83 16.55
C THR A 95 2.86 2.34 15.73
N VAL A 96 3.50 3.44 16.18
CA VAL A 96 4.69 3.98 15.52
C VAL A 96 5.81 2.93 15.48
N ASP A 97 5.98 2.16 16.54
CA ASP A 97 6.98 1.08 16.63
C ASP A 97 6.70 -0.06 15.64
N GLU A 98 5.44 -0.40 15.40
CA GLU A 98 5.05 -1.39 14.37
C GLU A 98 5.32 -0.86 12.96
N LEU A 99 5.08 0.42 12.72
CA LEU A 99 5.40 1.07 11.44
C LEU A 99 6.90 1.14 11.19
N GLU A 100 7.69 1.42 12.23
CA GLU A 100 9.16 1.38 12.16
C GLU A 100 9.66 -0.03 11.84
N LYS A 101 9.14 -1.05 12.52
CA LYS A 101 9.49 -2.46 12.23
C LYS A 101 9.16 -2.86 10.79
N LEU A 102 7.99 -2.46 10.29
CA LEU A 102 7.60 -2.71 8.90
C LEU A 102 8.53 -2.00 7.91
N PHE A 103 8.93 -0.76 8.21
CA PHE A 103 9.87 0.00 7.39
C PHE A 103 11.26 -0.64 7.35
N LEU A 104 11.78 -1.05 8.51
CA LEU A 104 13.09 -1.71 8.62
C LEU A 104 13.11 -3.10 7.98
N SER A 105 11.96 -3.79 7.87
CA SER A 105 11.86 -5.08 7.17
C SER A 105 11.91 -4.99 5.64
N LEU A 106 11.81 -3.78 5.08
CA LEU A 106 11.87 -3.50 3.65
C LEU A 106 13.28 -3.05 3.18
N ALA A 107 14.25 -2.96 4.09
CA ALA A 107 15.60 -2.43 3.85
C ALA A 107 16.67 -3.53 3.77
#